data_AF-A0A1V5LUR0-F1
#
_entry.id   AF-A0A1V5LUR0-F1
#
_cell.length_a   1.000
_cell.length_b   1.000
_cell.length_c   1.000
_cell.angle_alpha   90.00
_cell.angle_beta   90.00
_cell.angle_gamma   90.00
#
_symmetry.space_group_name_H-M   'P 1'
#
loop_
_entity.id
_entity.type
_entity.pdbx_description
1 polymer ?
#
loop_
_entity_poly.entity_id
_entity_poly.type
_entity_poly.pdbx_seq_one_letter_code
_entity_poly.pdbx_strand_id
1 'polypeptide(L)'
;MKEGLRFSLTMTCQPFRGFSGEGRVLENLTEIEEEKLALLRSALQWRQFLSEESLQQSCNMNTEALQNALAALGSRGLVGFDLSSNSYFHRELPFDLSLVESMHPRLKAAHKLVATDGVIALTSSDTSNSTMQMEVRGSDVTHLVTAKEDNWRCTCQWFSKYQGTRGLCKHILAAKLKQALANTLDEEEA
;
A
#
# COMPACT_ATOMS: atom_id res chain seq x y z
N MET A 1 -10.76 40.62 17.27
CA MET A 1 -11.12 39.52 18.19
C MET A 1 -9.98 38.53 18.17
N LYS A 2 -9.37 38.19 19.31
CA LYS A 2 -8.35 37.12 19.32
C LYS A 2 -9.07 35.80 19.16
N GLU A 3 -8.87 35.13 18.04
CA GLU A 3 -9.40 33.79 17.82
C GLU A 3 -8.81 32.87 18.90
N GLY A 4 -9.69 32.29 19.71
CA GLY A 4 -9.33 31.26 20.68
C GLY A 4 -9.11 29.91 19.99
N LEU A 5 -8.65 28.92 20.76
CA LEU A 5 -8.52 27.55 20.26
C LEU A 5 -9.90 26.98 19.89
N ARG A 6 -10.04 26.50 18.64
CA ARG A 6 -11.22 25.79 18.16
C ARG A 6 -10.94 24.28 18.18
N PHE A 7 -11.79 23.53 18.89
CA PHE A 7 -11.67 22.08 19.01
C PHE A 7 -12.98 21.42 18.55
N SER A 8 -12.86 20.50 17.60
CA SER A 8 -13.97 19.69 17.09
C SER A 8 -13.71 18.23 17.43
N LEU A 9 -14.62 17.61 18.19
CA LEU A 9 -14.58 16.18 18.51
C LEU A 9 -15.80 15.50 17.91
N THR A 10 -15.55 14.54 17.03
CA THR A 10 -16.61 13.71 16.44
C THR A 10 -16.49 12.30 16.99
N MET A 11 -17.59 11.73 17.49
CA MET A 11 -17.63 10.40 18.08
C MET A 11 -18.64 9.51 17.36
N THR A 12 -18.29 8.25 17.13
CA THR A 12 -19.19 7.20 16.65
C THR A 12 -19.60 6.30 17.80
N CYS A 13 -20.71 5.59 17.67
CA CYS A 13 -21.27 4.76 18.75
C CYS A 13 -20.37 3.58 19.13
N GLN A 14 -19.59 3.04 18.18
CA GLN A 14 -18.76 1.83 18.38
C GLN A 14 -17.46 1.91 17.56
N PRO A 15 -16.35 1.29 18.01
CA PRO A 15 -15.04 1.39 17.34
C PRO A 15 -15.00 0.87 15.90
N PHE A 16 -15.90 -0.03 15.54
CA PHE A 16 -16.00 -0.66 14.22
C PHE A 16 -17.15 -0.08 13.37
N ARG A 17 -17.86 0.93 13.87
CA ARG A 17 -18.96 1.58 13.16
C ARG A 17 -18.49 2.92 12.61
N GLY A 18 -18.59 3.09 11.30
CA GLY A 18 -18.38 4.38 10.64
C GLY A 18 -19.35 5.47 11.09
N PHE A 19 -19.09 6.73 10.74
CA PHE A 19 -20.06 7.79 10.92
C PHE A 19 -21.34 7.55 10.10
N SER A 20 -22.47 8.03 10.62
CA SER A 20 -23.74 7.91 9.91
C SER A 20 -23.65 8.63 8.56
N GLY A 21 -23.87 7.91 7.46
CA GLY A 21 -23.75 8.44 6.10
C GLY A 21 -22.47 8.05 5.36
N GLU A 22 -21.47 7.44 6.01
CA GLU A 22 -20.28 6.91 5.33
C GLU A 22 -20.60 5.86 4.26
N GLY A 23 -21.67 5.07 4.47
CA GLY A 23 -22.12 4.10 3.47
C GLY A 23 -22.48 4.73 2.12
N ARG A 24 -22.88 6.01 2.10
CA ARG A 24 -23.19 6.76 0.88
C ARG A 24 -21.93 7.24 0.15
N VAL A 25 -20.79 7.31 0.84
CA VAL A 25 -19.49 7.61 0.23
C VAL A 25 -18.96 6.42 -0.57
N LEU A 26 -19.38 5.19 -0.26
CA LEU A 26 -18.92 3.99 -0.97
C LEU A 26 -19.36 3.96 -2.44
N GLU A 27 -20.57 4.44 -2.75
CA GLU A 27 -21.06 4.59 -4.13
C GLU A 27 -20.19 5.57 -4.92
N ASN A 28 -19.74 6.64 -4.27
CA ASN A 28 -18.87 7.65 -4.88
C ASN A 28 -17.48 7.10 -5.24
N LEU A 29 -17.05 5.97 -4.65
CA LEU A 29 -15.76 5.34 -4.92
C LEU A 29 -15.76 4.44 -6.16
N THR A 30 -16.94 4.01 -6.65
CA THR A 30 -17.01 3.07 -7.77
C THR A 30 -16.87 3.71 -9.14
N GLU A 31 -17.05 5.03 -9.25
CA GLU A 31 -17.08 5.77 -10.53
C GLU A 31 -15.85 6.66 -10.77
N ILE A 32 -14.76 6.44 -10.03
CA ILE A 32 -13.62 7.36 -10.05
C ILE A 32 -12.64 7.01 -11.16
N GLU A 33 -12.47 7.92 -12.10
CA GLU A 33 -11.37 7.90 -13.06
C GLU A 33 -10.05 8.24 -12.34
N GLU A 34 -9.10 7.30 -12.31
CA GLU A 34 -7.84 7.46 -11.56
C GLU A 34 -6.99 8.63 -12.10
N GLU A 35 -7.09 8.96 -13.39
CA GLU A 35 -6.42 10.11 -14.01
C GLU A 35 -6.89 11.45 -13.40
N LYS A 36 -8.20 11.62 -13.22
CA LYS A 36 -8.79 12.79 -12.57
C LYS A 36 -8.39 12.89 -11.10
N LEU A 37 -8.25 11.76 -10.41
CA LEU A 37 -7.81 11.71 -9.03
C LEU A 37 -6.33 12.10 -8.88
N ALA A 38 -5.48 11.70 -9.84
CA ALA A 38 -4.08 12.14 -9.92
C ALA A 38 -3.96 13.64 -10.19
N LEU A 39 -4.77 14.18 -11.11
CA LEU A 39 -4.84 15.61 -11.41
C LEU A 39 -5.31 16.42 -10.19
N LEU A 40 -6.33 15.94 -9.49
CA LEU A 40 -6.80 16.59 -8.27
C LEU A 40 -5.72 16.57 -7.18
N ARG A 41 -5.02 15.44 -6.98
CA ARG A 41 -3.92 15.34 -6.02
C ARG A 41 -2.82 16.37 -6.27
N SER A 42 -2.41 16.56 -7.52
CA SER A 42 -1.38 17.55 -7.85
C SER A 42 -1.86 18.99 -7.61
N ALA A 43 -3.17 19.24 -7.72
CA ALA A 43 -3.77 20.54 -7.45
C ALA A 43 -3.91 20.89 -5.95
N LEU A 44 -3.76 19.94 -5.02
CA LEU A 44 -4.00 20.18 -3.58
C LEU A 44 -2.99 21.12 -2.89
N GLN A 45 -1.83 21.39 -3.51
CA GLN A 45 -0.87 22.49 -3.20
C GLN A 45 -0.77 22.96 -1.72
N TRP A 46 -0.65 22.07 -0.72
CA TRP A 46 -0.48 22.41 0.71
C TRP A 46 -1.27 23.64 1.21
N ARG A 47 -2.53 23.77 0.79
CA ARG A 47 -3.39 24.92 1.13
C ARG A 47 -4.21 24.62 2.40
N GLN A 48 -4.31 25.62 3.27
CA GLN A 48 -5.16 25.57 4.47
C GLN A 48 -6.65 25.52 4.13
N PHE A 49 -7.04 26.07 2.98
CA PHE A 49 -8.42 26.05 2.49
C PHE A 49 -8.43 25.71 1.00
N LEU A 50 -9.23 24.72 0.64
CA LEU A 50 -9.47 24.33 -0.74
C LEU A 50 -10.82 24.91 -1.16
N SER A 51 -10.78 25.83 -2.14
CA SER A 51 -11.98 26.32 -2.80
C SER A 51 -12.43 25.28 -3.83
N GLU A 52 -13.65 24.76 -3.68
CA GLU A 52 -14.22 23.82 -4.64
C GLU A 52 -14.29 24.42 -6.04
N GLU A 53 -14.71 25.69 -6.17
CA GLU A 53 -14.76 26.41 -7.46
C GLU A 53 -13.38 26.48 -8.15
N SER A 54 -12.33 26.78 -7.38
CA SER A 54 -10.95 26.80 -7.89
C SER A 54 -10.51 25.42 -8.39
N LEU A 55 -10.88 24.36 -7.67
CA LEU A 55 -10.52 22.98 -8.03
C LEU A 55 -11.31 22.49 -9.25
N GLN A 56 -12.59 22.83 -9.35
CA GLN A 56 -13.41 22.54 -10.53
C GLN A 56 -12.80 23.11 -11.80
N GLN A 57 -12.39 24.38 -11.76
CA GLN A 57 -11.76 25.06 -12.89
C GLN A 57 -10.39 24.45 -13.24
N SER A 58 -9.57 24.19 -12.23
CA SER A 58 -8.20 23.67 -12.42
C SER A 58 -8.18 22.23 -12.93
N CYS A 59 -9.12 21.41 -12.47
CA CYS A 59 -9.20 19.99 -12.81
C CYS A 59 -10.22 19.69 -13.91
N ASN A 60 -10.92 20.70 -14.44
CA ASN A 60 -12.01 20.56 -15.40
C ASN A 60 -13.08 19.54 -14.94
N MET A 61 -13.55 19.69 -13.70
CA MET A 61 -14.52 18.79 -13.05
C MET A 61 -15.82 19.52 -12.76
N ASN A 62 -16.95 18.82 -12.91
CA ASN A 62 -18.23 19.29 -12.38
C ASN A 62 -18.29 19.07 -10.85
N THR A 63 -19.33 19.62 -10.20
CA THR A 63 -19.50 19.54 -8.73
C THR A 63 -19.54 18.12 -8.20
N GLU A 64 -20.30 17.24 -8.85
CA GLU A 64 -20.48 15.86 -8.40
C GLU A 64 -19.19 15.05 -8.50
N ALA A 65 -18.48 15.14 -9.64
CA ALA A 65 -17.20 14.47 -9.84
C ALA A 65 -16.13 14.96 -8.86
N LEU A 66 -16.10 16.27 -8.57
CA LEU A 66 -15.17 16.82 -7.57
C LEU A 66 -15.49 16.29 -6.16
N GLN A 67 -16.76 16.25 -5.77
CA GLN A 67 -17.18 15.72 -4.47
C GLN A 67 -16.82 14.25 -4.31
N ASN A 68 -17.01 13.44 -5.35
CA ASN A 68 -16.64 12.02 -5.35
C ASN A 68 -15.12 11.84 -5.21
N ALA A 69 -14.35 12.62 -5.95
CA ALA A 69 -12.89 12.59 -5.88
C ALA A 69 -12.36 13.06 -4.51
N LEU A 70 -12.90 14.15 -3.95
CA LEU A 70 -12.53 14.63 -2.61
C LEU A 70 -12.90 13.61 -1.52
N ALA A 71 -14.04 12.92 -1.64
CA ALA A 71 -14.42 11.87 -0.71
C ALA A 71 -13.44 10.68 -0.75
N ALA A 72 -12.97 10.30 -1.95
CA ALA A 72 -11.96 9.27 -2.12
C ALA A 72 -10.58 9.66 -1.60
N LEU A 73 -10.16 10.90 -1.83
CA LEU A 73 -8.93 11.42 -1.24
C LEU A 73 -9.04 11.52 0.28
N GLY A 74 -10.24 11.82 0.80
CA GLY A 74 -10.53 11.85 2.23
C GLY A 74 -10.39 10.48 2.88
N SER A 75 -10.91 9.43 2.23
CA SER A 75 -10.76 8.05 2.70
C SER A 75 -9.32 7.54 2.61
N ARG A 76 -8.53 8.03 1.64
CA ARG A 76 -7.07 7.78 1.54
C ARG A 76 -6.24 8.63 2.50
N GLY A 77 -6.86 9.54 3.26
CA GLY A 77 -6.17 10.38 4.24
C GLY A 77 -5.41 11.59 3.67
N LEU A 78 -5.71 11.97 2.42
CA LEU A 78 -5.04 13.04 1.66
C LEU A 78 -5.77 14.39 1.70
N VAL A 79 -7.03 14.39 2.14
CA VAL A 79 -7.77 15.63 2.45
C VAL A 79 -8.52 15.48 3.77
N GLY A 80 -8.74 16.61 4.43
CA GLY A 80 -9.60 16.74 5.60
C GLY A 80 -10.74 17.71 5.31
N PHE A 81 -11.78 17.69 6.16
CA PHE A 81 -12.88 18.63 6.10
C PHE A 81 -12.95 19.41 7.40
N ASP A 82 -12.92 20.73 7.32
CA ASP A 82 -13.07 21.63 8.47
C ASP A 82 -14.55 22.02 8.60
N LEU A 83 -15.19 21.56 9.68
CA LEU A 83 -16.60 21.83 9.97
C LEU A 83 -16.90 23.31 10.22
N SER A 84 -15.89 24.09 10.59
CA SER A 84 -16.05 25.48 11.00
C SER A 84 -15.94 26.46 9.84
N SER A 85 -15.07 26.17 8.86
CA SER A 85 -14.98 26.91 7.60
C SER A 85 -15.81 26.27 6.49
N ASN A 86 -16.41 25.09 6.75
CA ASN A 86 -17.18 24.31 5.78
C ASN A 86 -16.41 24.10 4.46
N SER A 87 -15.13 23.71 4.58
CA SER A 87 -14.22 23.60 3.45
C SER A 87 -13.28 22.42 3.60
N TYR A 88 -12.88 21.84 2.47
CA TYR A 88 -11.79 20.89 2.44
C TYR A 88 -10.46 21.58 2.69
N PHE A 89 -9.50 20.83 3.23
CA PHE A 89 -8.11 21.26 3.36
C PHE A 89 -7.18 20.12 2.98
N HIS A 90 -6.00 20.47 2.47
CA HIS A 90 -4.98 19.48 2.21
C HIS A 90 -4.40 18.98 3.52
N ARG A 91 -4.37 17.66 3.71
CA ARG A 91 -3.63 17.02 4.80
C ARG A 91 -3.05 15.73 4.27
N GLU A 92 -1.81 15.43 4.62
CA GLU A 92 -1.28 14.10 4.40
C GLU A 92 -1.25 13.45 5.78
N LEU A 93 -2.20 12.52 6.04
CA LEU A 93 -2.05 11.65 7.20
C LEU A 93 -0.71 10.94 7.05
N PRO A 94 0.17 11.00 8.06
CA PRO A 94 1.46 10.34 7.99
C PRO A 94 1.21 8.83 7.97
N PHE A 95 1.10 8.28 6.76
CA PHE A 95 1.38 6.88 6.51
C PHE A 95 2.87 6.73 6.66
N ASP A 96 3.30 6.46 7.89
CA ASP A 96 4.69 6.13 8.12
C ASP A 96 4.95 4.75 7.49
N LEU A 97 5.52 4.76 6.29
CA LEU A 97 5.92 3.56 5.57
C LEU A 97 6.96 2.76 6.37
N SER A 98 7.74 3.40 7.24
CA SER A 98 8.66 2.70 8.15
C SER A 98 7.89 1.93 9.25
N LEU A 99 6.71 2.41 9.64
CA LEU A 99 5.79 1.71 10.53
C LEU A 99 5.22 0.45 9.86
N VAL A 100 4.97 0.45 8.54
CA VAL A 100 4.55 -0.74 7.78
C VAL A 100 5.61 -1.85 7.87
N GLU A 101 6.89 -1.50 7.73
CA GLU A 101 7.98 -2.47 7.91
C GLU A 101 8.09 -2.98 9.36
N SER A 102 7.84 -2.12 10.35
CA SER A 102 7.82 -2.53 11.77
C SER A 102 6.63 -3.45 12.12
N MET A 103 5.48 -3.24 11.46
CA MET A 103 4.27 -4.05 11.65
C MET A 103 4.37 -5.42 10.99
N HIS A 104 5.34 -5.62 10.08
CA HIS A 104 5.54 -6.87 9.36
C HIS A 104 6.94 -7.46 9.57
N PRO A 105 7.24 -8.02 10.77
CA PRO A 105 8.56 -8.59 11.10
C PRO A 105 9.09 -9.60 10.08
N ARG A 106 8.20 -10.38 9.44
CA ARG A 106 8.58 -11.35 8.39
C ARG A 106 9.07 -10.69 7.10
N LEU A 107 8.45 -9.58 6.71
CA LEU A 107 8.84 -8.81 5.53
C LEU A 107 10.16 -8.07 5.80
N LYS A 108 10.31 -7.46 6.97
CA LYS A 108 11.57 -6.86 7.41
C LYS A 108 12.73 -7.85 7.40
N ALA A 109 12.50 -9.08 7.89
CA ALA A 109 13.50 -10.13 7.84
C ALA A 109 13.82 -10.58 6.40
N ALA A 110 12.85 -10.58 5.50
CA ALA A 110 13.04 -10.91 4.08
C ALA A 110 13.90 -9.85 3.36
N HIS A 111 13.62 -8.55 3.56
CA HIS A 111 14.45 -7.47 3.01
C HIS A 111 15.90 -7.58 3.49
N LYS A 112 16.11 -7.86 4.78
CA LYS A 112 17.45 -8.08 5.32
C LYS A 112 18.17 -9.24 4.62
N LEU A 113 17.48 -10.35 4.37
CA LEU A 113 18.06 -11.49 3.66
C LEU A 113 18.50 -11.14 2.24
N VAL A 114 17.69 -10.35 1.51
CA VAL A 114 18.04 -9.90 0.16
C VAL A 114 19.22 -8.93 0.20
N ALA A 115 19.22 -7.97 1.13
CA ALA A 115 20.28 -6.97 1.26
C ALA A 115 21.64 -7.56 1.70
N THR A 116 21.66 -8.73 2.34
CA THR A 116 22.89 -9.42 2.75
C THR A 116 23.26 -10.59 1.84
N ASP A 117 22.72 -10.63 0.61
CA ASP A 117 22.92 -11.72 -0.36
C ASP A 117 22.66 -13.12 0.21
N GLY A 118 21.66 -13.21 1.09
CA GLY A 118 21.21 -14.45 1.71
C GLY A 118 20.30 -15.29 0.85
N VAL A 119 20.08 -14.91 -0.42
CA VAL A 119 19.24 -15.62 -1.40
C VAL A 119 20.10 -15.93 -2.63
N ILE A 120 20.30 -17.21 -2.90
CA ILE A 120 21.10 -17.71 -4.01
C ILE A 120 20.19 -18.46 -4.97
N ALA A 121 20.11 -18.02 -6.23
CA ALA A 121 19.41 -18.75 -7.27
C ALA A 121 20.21 -19.98 -7.66
N LEU A 122 19.55 -21.15 -7.68
CA LEU A 122 20.14 -22.37 -8.19
C LEU A 122 19.84 -22.45 -9.68
N THR A 123 20.89 -22.43 -10.52
CA THR A 123 20.76 -22.73 -11.94
C THR A 123 20.42 -24.21 -12.12
N SER A 124 19.18 -24.49 -12.50
CA SER A 124 18.75 -25.83 -12.91
C SER A 124 19.36 -26.15 -14.28
N SER A 125 20.13 -27.24 -14.39
CA SER A 125 20.70 -27.74 -15.65
C SER A 125 19.68 -28.48 -16.54
N ASP A 126 18.43 -28.63 -16.08
CA ASP A 126 17.37 -29.35 -16.80
C ASP A 126 16.36 -28.38 -17.43
N THR A 127 16.49 -28.19 -18.74
CA THR A 127 15.67 -27.34 -19.62
C THR A 127 14.22 -27.84 -19.82
N SER A 128 13.73 -28.78 -19.01
CA SER A 128 12.42 -29.43 -19.23
C SER A 128 11.37 -29.15 -18.15
N ASN A 129 11.69 -28.45 -17.06
CA ASN A 129 10.72 -28.04 -16.04
C ASN A 129 11.02 -26.62 -15.56
N SER A 130 10.10 -25.67 -15.81
CA SER A 130 10.13 -24.27 -15.32
C SER A 130 9.96 -24.14 -13.80
N THR A 131 10.64 -24.99 -13.02
CA THR A 131 10.68 -24.91 -11.57
C THR A 131 11.88 -24.09 -11.15
N MET A 132 11.63 -22.89 -10.63
CA MET A 132 12.66 -22.06 -10.02
C MET A 132 13.02 -22.61 -8.64
N GLN A 133 14.31 -22.64 -8.34
CA GLN A 133 14.83 -23.06 -7.03
C GLN A 133 15.80 -22.01 -6.50
N MET A 134 15.66 -21.68 -5.22
CA MET A 134 16.52 -20.74 -4.53
C MET A 134 16.88 -21.27 -3.16
N GLU A 135 18.15 -21.15 -2.80
CA GLU A 135 18.61 -21.34 -1.43
C GLU A 135 18.52 -20.04 -0.66
N VAL A 136 17.86 -20.08 0.49
CA VAL A 136 17.69 -18.92 1.36
C VAL A 136 18.28 -19.21 2.74
N ARG A 137 19.22 -18.38 3.18
CA ARG A 137 19.86 -18.49 4.49
C ARG A 137 18.82 -18.39 5.61
N GLY A 138 18.73 -19.42 6.44
CA GLY A 138 17.98 -19.40 7.70
C GLY A 138 18.84 -18.92 8.86
N SER A 139 18.36 -19.12 10.09
CA SER A 139 19.15 -18.77 11.28
C SER A 139 20.34 -19.71 11.47
N ASP A 140 20.11 -21.02 11.32
CA ASP A 140 21.12 -22.06 11.57
C ASP A 140 21.33 -22.99 10.36
N VAL A 141 20.37 -23.01 9.42
CA VAL A 141 20.36 -23.88 8.25
C VAL A 141 19.91 -23.11 7.01
N THR A 142 20.35 -23.53 5.83
CA THR A 142 19.84 -23.01 4.56
C THR A 142 18.54 -23.71 4.21
N HIS A 143 17.54 -22.95 3.76
CA HIS A 143 16.25 -23.47 3.32
C HIS A 143 16.12 -23.40 1.81
N LEU A 144 15.72 -24.51 1.21
CA LEU A 144 15.31 -24.54 -0.19
C LEU A 144 13.90 -23.95 -0.33
N VAL A 145 13.78 -22.98 -1.24
CA VAL A 145 12.53 -22.41 -1.74
C VAL A 145 12.36 -22.86 -3.19
N THR A 146 11.19 -23.40 -3.52
CA THR A 146 10.85 -23.80 -4.87
C THR A 146 9.59 -23.09 -5.33
N ALA A 147 9.56 -22.70 -6.60
CA ALA A 147 8.40 -22.09 -7.24
C ALA A 147 8.11 -22.82 -8.54
N LYS A 148 6.86 -23.27 -8.69
CA LYS A 148 6.32 -23.77 -9.95
C LYS A 148 5.08 -22.95 -10.25
N GLU A 149 5.12 -22.15 -11.32
CA GLU A 149 4.08 -21.15 -11.61
C GLU A 149 3.87 -20.26 -10.37
N ASP A 150 2.64 -20.20 -9.82
CA ASP A 150 2.31 -19.46 -8.60
C ASP A 150 2.37 -20.28 -7.30
N ASN A 151 2.79 -21.55 -7.38
CA ASN A 151 2.89 -22.41 -6.20
C ASN A 151 4.28 -22.34 -5.58
N TRP A 152 4.37 -21.60 -4.48
CA TRP A 152 5.60 -21.41 -3.71
C TRP A 152 5.68 -22.34 -2.52
N ARG A 153 6.82 -23.02 -2.37
CA ARG A 153 7.10 -23.91 -1.25
C ARG A 153 8.43 -23.57 -0.61
N CYS A 154 8.52 -23.84 0.69
CA CYS A 154 9.76 -23.69 1.44
C CYS A 154 9.93 -24.83 2.44
N THR A 155 11.17 -25.25 2.62
CA THR A 155 11.56 -26.31 3.58
C THR A 155 11.61 -25.83 5.05
N CYS A 156 11.29 -24.56 5.34
CA CYS A 156 11.31 -24.05 6.71
C CYS A 156 10.11 -24.50 7.55
N GLN A 157 10.30 -24.59 8.86
CA GLN A 157 9.28 -25.04 9.82
C GLN A 157 7.97 -24.26 9.73
N TRP A 158 8.01 -22.95 9.48
CA TRP A 158 6.80 -22.13 9.32
C TRP A 158 5.93 -22.63 8.16
N PHE A 159 6.56 -22.89 7.00
CA PHE A 159 5.84 -23.38 5.84
C PHE A 159 5.37 -24.82 6.05
N SER A 160 6.21 -25.68 6.63
CA SER A 160 5.82 -27.05 6.98
C SER A 160 4.58 -27.10 7.88
N LYS A 161 4.47 -26.16 8.83
CA LYS A 161 3.35 -26.11 9.79
C LYS A 161 2.09 -25.46 9.23
N TYR A 162 2.21 -24.39 8.45
CA TYR A 162 1.05 -23.57 8.05
C TYR A 162 0.72 -23.63 6.56
N GLN A 163 1.64 -24.06 5.70
CA GLN A 163 1.44 -24.26 4.26
C GLN A 163 0.70 -23.10 3.55
N GLY A 164 1.00 -21.85 3.95
CA GLY A 164 0.40 -20.64 3.38
C GLY A 164 -0.85 -20.11 4.10
N THR A 165 -1.54 -20.91 4.94
CA THR A 165 -2.76 -20.49 5.67
C THR A 165 -2.57 -19.32 6.63
N ARG A 166 -1.33 -19.06 7.07
CA ARG A 166 -0.95 -17.92 7.93
C ARG A 166 -0.03 -16.93 7.20
N GLY A 167 -0.12 -16.90 5.87
CA GLY A 167 0.76 -16.12 5.00
C GLY A 167 2.15 -16.71 4.84
N LEU A 168 2.90 -16.14 3.90
CA LEU A 168 4.20 -16.64 3.46
C LEU A 168 5.26 -16.54 4.59
N CYS A 169 6.24 -17.44 4.55
CA CYS A 169 7.41 -17.33 5.43
C CYS A 169 8.37 -16.26 4.90
N LYS A 170 9.30 -15.81 5.76
CA LYS A 170 10.33 -14.83 5.37
C LYS A 170 11.18 -15.28 4.17
N HIS A 171 11.39 -16.59 4.00
CA HIS A 171 12.23 -17.13 2.92
C HIS A 171 11.54 -17.05 1.56
N ILE A 172 10.25 -17.41 1.48
CA ILE A 172 9.47 -17.25 0.24
C ILE A 172 9.36 -15.78 -0.13
N LEU A 173 9.13 -14.91 0.87
CA LEU A 173 9.11 -13.47 0.64
C LEU A 173 10.45 -12.96 0.08
N ALA A 174 11.58 -13.39 0.64
CA ALA A 174 12.90 -13.01 0.17
C ALA A 174 13.18 -13.50 -1.26
N ALA A 175 12.77 -14.74 -1.59
CA ALA A 175 12.90 -15.30 -2.93
C ALA A 175 12.05 -14.52 -3.96
N LYS A 176 10.80 -14.17 -3.63
CA LYS A 176 9.95 -13.33 -4.49
C LYS A 176 10.55 -11.94 -4.72
N LEU A 177 11.10 -11.32 -3.68
CA LEU A 177 11.78 -10.03 -3.79
C LEU A 177 13.01 -10.11 -4.71
N LYS A 178 13.83 -11.17 -4.57
CA LYS A 178 15.00 -11.39 -5.43
C LYS A 178 14.60 -11.63 -6.89
N GLN A 179 13.53 -12.37 -7.13
CA GLN A 179 12.98 -12.59 -8.48
C GLN A 179 12.48 -11.29 -9.11
N ALA A 180 11.73 -10.48 -8.36
CA ALA A 180 11.24 -9.20 -8.87
C ALA A 180 12.41 -8.27 -9.25
N LEU A 181 13.47 -8.22 -8.43
CA LEU A 181 14.68 -7.44 -8.72
C LEU A 181 15.45 -7.96 -9.95
N ALA A 182 15.46 -9.27 -10.20
CA ALA A 182 16.08 -9.84 -11.39
C ALA A 182 15.29 -9.44 -12.65
N ASN A 183 13.95 -9.57 -12.61
CA ASN A 183 13.09 -9.22 -13.74
C ASN A 183 13.19 -7.73 -14.12
N THR A 184 13.36 -6.83 -13.15
CA THR A 184 13.53 -5.39 -13.43
C THR A 184 14.87 -5.06 -14.09
N LEU A 185 15.92 -5.83 -13.81
CA LEU A 185 17.23 -5.65 -14.45
C LEU A 185 17.20 -6.16 -15.90
N ASP A 186 16.48 -7.25 -16.16
CA ASP A 186 16.31 -7.79 -17.51
C ASP A 186 15.49 -6.85 -18.43
N GLU A 187 14.59 -6.03 -17.87
CA GLU A 187 13.78 -5.04 -18.61
C GLU A 187 14.51 -3.72 -18.89
N GLU A 188 15.49 -3.32 -18.07
CA GLU A 188 16.30 -2.11 -18.31
C GLU A 188 17.47 -2.34 -19.29
N GLU A 189 17.88 -3.59 -19.48
CA GLU A 189 18.92 -3.99 -20.44
C GLU A 189 18.36 -4.39 -21.83
N ALA A 190 17.03 -4.43 -21.99
CA ALA A 190 16.31 -4.78 -23.24
C ALA A 190 15.84 -3.53 -24.02
#